data_AF-X0V8Z2-F1
#
_entry.id   AF-X0V8Z2-F1
#
_cell.length_a   1.000
_cell.length_b   1.000
_cell.length_c   1.000
_cell.angle_alpha   90.00
_cell.angle_beta   90.00
_cell.angle_gamma   90.00
#
_symmetry.space_group_name_H-M   'P 1'
#
loop_
_entity.id
_entity.type
_entity.pdbx_description
1 polymer ?
#
loop_
_entity_poly.entity_id
_entity_poly.type
_entity_poly.pdbx_seq_one_letter_code
_entity_poly.pdbx_strand_id
1 'polypeptide(L)'
;IWVIGLGSPTQHTIEIVGAYFPAILGALVTVPVYFIGRELFNRTVGLLSAGLIAILPGQFLMRSLLGFTDHHIAEVLFSTTAALFLILAIKRAKEKETSFSHIRSRDWGNLRKPLIYALLAGLALGIYLISWTGGLLFVFILFAYMIIQYIIDHLRGKSTDYLCIIGVPMFLIALIIVIPFLNFLSYGELVIASLTIGILTFPVLSGVSRLMAYRNIKRAYYPLALAGLGLAGAGLLYLIDPSLYHSAVGRFSVFTPS
;
A
#
# COMPACT_ATOMS: atom_id res chain seq x y z
N ILE A 1 -5.25 -10.10 23.38
CA ILE A 1 -6.23 -10.53 24.43
C ILE A 1 -6.20 -12.04 24.61
N TRP A 2 -6.65 -12.85 23.64
CA TRP A 2 -6.69 -14.31 23.76
C TRP A 2 -5.36 -14.98 24.11
N VAL A 3 -4.24 -14.51 23.53
CA VAL A 3 -2.90 -15.01 23.88
C VAL A 3 -2.51 -14.70 25.33
N ILE A 4 -2.80 -13.48 25.80
CA ILE A 4 -2.48 -13.05 27.17
C ILE A 4 -3.37 -13.78 28.19
N GLY A 5 -4.63 -14.01 27.85
CA GLY A 5 -5.56 -14.80 28.66
C GLY A 5 -5.39 -16.32 28.52
N LEU A 6 -4.38 -16.81 27.80
CA LEU A 6 -4.15 -18.24 27.53
C LEU A 6 -5.41 -18.99 27.03
N GLY A 7 -6.22 -18.32 26.21
CA GLY A 7 -7.47 -18.86 25.68
C GLY A 7 -8.72 -18.64 26.55
N SER A 8 -8.59 -18.11 27.77
CA SER A 8 -9.73 -17.80 28.65
C SER A 8 -9.49 -16.48 29.42
N PRO A 9 -9.59 -15.32 28.73
CA PRO A 9 -9.33 -14.03 29.36
C PRO A 9 -10.47 -13.63 30.32
N THR A 10 -10.13 -13.22 31.54
CA THR A 10 -11.09 -12.59 32.45
C THR A 10 -11.48 -11.19 31.94
N GLN A 11 -12.62 -10.67 32.38
CA GLN A 11 -13.03 -9.30 32.05
C GLN A 11 -11.95 -8.28 32.42
N HIS A 12 -11.35 -8.42 33.60
CA HIS A 12 -10.25 -7.56 34.04
C HIS A 12 -9.04 -7.61 33.07
N THR A 13 -8.68 -8.79 32.57
CA THR A 13 -7.61 -8.93 31.57
C THR A 13 -7.97 -8.25 30.26
N ILE A 14 -9.23 -8.34 29.81
CA ILE A 14 -9.72 -7.67 28.61
C ILE A 14 -9.60 -6.15 28.77
N GLU A 15 -10.06 -5.61 29.90
CA GLU A 15 -10.04 -4.18 30.21
C GLU A 15 -8.60 -3.63 30.26
N ILE A 16 -7.69 -4.34 30.93
CA ILE A 16 -6.27 -3.94 30.98
C ILE A 16 -5.67 -3.94 29.57
N VAL A 17 -5.82 -5.02 28.81
CA VAL A 17 -5.20 -5.13 27.49
C VAL A 17 -5.79 -4.10 26.53
N GLY A 18 -7.11 -3.87 26.59
CA GLY A 18 -7.79 -2.82 25.82
C GLY A 18 -7.25 -1.44 26.16
N ALA A 19 -7.12 -1.10 27.44
CA ALA A 19 -6.64 0.21 27.87
C ALA A 19 -5.22 0.53 27.37
N TYR A 20 -4.30 -0.45 27.41
CA TYR A 20 -2.91 -0.26 26.95
C TYR A 20 -2.74 -0.37 25.43
N PHE A 21 -3.66 -1.02 24.73
CA PHE A 21 -3.60 -1.24 23.28
C PHE A 21 -3.29 0.03 22.47
N PRO A 22 -4.06 1.14 22.60
CA PRO A 22 -3.83 2.32 21.77
C PRO A 22 -2.48 3.00 22.05
N ALA A 23 -2.04 3.03 23.32
CA ALA A 23 -0.77 3.62 23.72
C ALA A 23 0.43 2.84 23.17
N ILE A 24 0.37 1.51 23.20
CA ILE A 24 1.42 0.66 22.63
C ILE A 24 1.48 0.85 21.11
N LEU A 25 0.34 0.84 20.41
CA LEU A 25 0.32 1.05 18.96
C LEU A 25 0.84 2.45 18.60
N GLY A 26 0.42 3.49 19.32
CA GLY A 26 0.91 4.85 19.10
C GLY A 26 2.42 4.98 19.28
N ALA A 27 2.97 4.35 20.33
CA ALA A 27 4.42 4.28 20.51
C ALA A 27 5.11 3.54 19.35
N LEU A 28 4.53 2.44 18.86
CA LEU A 28 5.08 1.68 17.74
C LEU A 28 5.10 2.46 16.43
N VAL A 29 4.21 3.44 16.21
CA VAL A 29 4.20 4.32 15.01
C VAL A 29 5.53 5.08 14.86
N THR A 30 6.23 5.37 15.96
CA THR A 30 7.55 6.03 15.91
C THR A 30 8.57 5.22 15.10
N VAL A 31 8.46 3.89 15.10
CA VAL A 31 9.38 2.98 14.41
C VAL A 31 9.30 3.16 12.90
N PRO A 32 8.15 2.96 12.22
CA PRO A 32 8.11 3.15 10.78
C PRO A 32 8.37 4.60 10.37
N VAL A 33 7.97 5.60 11.17
CA VAL A 33 8.30 7.01 10.91
C VAL A 33 9.81 7.26 10.92
N TYR A 34 10.54 6.72 11.90
CA TYR A 34 12.00 6.79 11.95
C TYR A 34 12.63 6.23 10.68
N PHE A 35 12.23 5.02 10.29
CA PHE A 35 12.82 4.34 9.14
C PHE A 35 12.46 5.04 7.82
N ILE A 36 11.26 5.60 7.67
CA ILE A 36 10.90 6.40 6.49
C ILE A 36 11.82 7.62 6.39
N GLY A 37 11.94 8.41 7.45
CA GLY A 37 12.80 9.60 7.46
C GLY A 37 14.26 9.26 7.19
N ARG A 38 14.75 8.15 7.76
CA ARG A 38 16.11 7.64 7.54
C ARG A 38 16.36 7.22 6.10
N GLU A 39 15.43 6.50 5.49
CA GLU A 39 15.61 5.93 4.16
C GLU A 39 15.44 6.94 3.03
N LEU A 40 14.59 7.96 3.22
CA LEU A 40 14.40 9.04 2.25
C LEU A 40 15.49 10.11 2.35
N PHE A 41 16.02 10.34 3.55
CA PHE A 41 17.00 11.38 3.81
C PHE A 41 18.22 10.80 4.54
N ASN A 42 18.28 10.92 5.87
CA ASN A 42 19.40 10.48 6.68
C ASN A 42 18.97 10.15 8.12
N ARG A 43 19.90 9.60 8.92
CA ARG A 43 19.64 9.20 10.31
C ARG A 43 19.09 10.32 11.18
N THR A 44 19.61 11.53 11.02
CA THR A 44 19.17 12.70 11.81
C THR A 44 17.71 13.04 11.51
N VAL A 45 17.33 13.09 10.23
CA VAL A 45 15.93 13.31 9.82
C VAL A 45 15.03 12.20 10.36
N GLY A 46 15.46 10.93 10.31
CA GLY A 46 14.72 9.84 10.93
C GLY A 46 14.47 10.05 12.43
N LEU A 47 15.51 10.41 13.19
CA LEU A 47 15.38 10.68 14.63
C LEU A 47 14.46 11.88 14.91
N LEU A 48 14.59 12.96 14.15
CA LEU A 48 13.74 14.14 14.28
C LEU A 48 12.28 13.79 13.98
N SER A 49 11.98 13.07 12.89
CA SER A 49 10.62 12.65 12.56
C SER A 49 10.02 11.75 13.65
N ALA A 50 10.80 10.83 14.21
CA ALA A 50 10.36 9.97 15.30
C ALA A 50 10.08 10.75 16.59
N GLY A 51 10.92 11.73 16.91
CA GLY A 51 10.70 12.63 18.04
C GLY A 51 9.44 13.49 17.85
N LEU A 52 9.24 14.04 16.65
CA LEU A 52 8.08 14.87 16.33
C LEU A 52 6.77 14.09 16.42
N ILE A 53 6.70 12.88 15.86
CA ILE A 53 5.46 12.07 15.93
C ILE A 53 5.15 11.64 17.36
N ALA A 54 6.18 11.39 18.19
CA ALA A 54 5.99 11.00 19.59
C ALA A 54 5.32 12.08 20.46
N ILE A 55 5.44 13.35 20.08
CA ILE A 55 4.84 14.49 20.80
C ILE A 55 3.77 15.21 19.98
N LEU A 56 3.36 14.67 18.82
CA LEU A 56 2.45 15.35 17.91
C LEU A 56 1.06 15.48 18.55
N PRO A 57 0.57 16.70 18.84
CA PRO A 57 -0.72 16.89 19.49
C PRO A 57 -1.90 16.61 18.54
N GLY A 58 -3.11 16.73 19.06
CA GLY A 58 -4.34 16.61 18.28
C GLY A 58 -4.83 15.17 18.16
N GLN A 59 -5.45 14.83 17.02
CA GLN A 59 -6.15 13.55 16.85
C GLN A 59 -5.23 12.33 16.96
N PHE A 60 -3.96 12.45 16.56
CA PHE A 60 -3.00 11.36 16.74
C PHE A 60 -2.82 11.03 18.22
N LEU A 61 -2.40 12.02 19.03
CA LEU A 61 -2.20 11.84 20.46
C LEU A 61 -3.48 11.39 21.16
N MET A 62 -4.61 12.09 20.93
CA MET A 62 -5.88 11.80 21.61
C MET A 62 -6.38 10.37 21.33
N ARG A 63 -6.16 9.85 20.12
CA ARG A 63 -6.56 8.50 19.72
C ARG A 63 -5.53 7.43 20.07
N SER A 64 -4.36 7.82 20.60
CA SER A 64 -3.34 6.91 21.13
C SER A 64 -3.22 6.96 22.66
N LEU A 65 -4.06 7.73 23.36
CA LEU A 65 -4.02 7.78 24.82
C LEU A 65 -4.51 6.47 25.44
N LEU A 66 -3.98 6.17 26.63
CA LEU A 66 -4.41 5.03 27.43
C LEU A 66 -5.92 5.09 27.67
N GLY A 67 -6.61 3.98 27.43
CA GLY A 67 -8.06 3.86 27.56
C GLY A 67 -8.85 4.22 26.31
N PHE A 68 -8.26 4.89 25.31
CA PHE A 68 -8.92 5.20 24.03
C PHE A 68 -8.91 4.00 23.08
N THR A 69 -9.66 2.95 23.44
CA THR A 69 -9.62 1.66 22.74
C THR A 69 -10.41 1.70 21.43
N ASP A 70 -9.77 2.16 20.35
CA ASP A 70 -10.37 2.23 19.01
C ASP A 70 -9.36 1.86 17.90
N HIS A 71 -9.84 1.67 16.67
CA HIS A 71 -9.06 1.22 15.51
C HIS A 71 -8.16 2.30 14.90
N HIS A 72 -8.41 3.58 15.18
CA HIS A 72 -7.73 4.70 14.52
C HIS A 72 -6.21 4.67 14.58
N ILE A 73 -5.62 4.30 15.72
CA ILE A 73 -4.16 4.25 15.82
C ILE A 73 -3.57 3.04 15.06
N ALA A 74 -4.34 1.96 14.91
CA ALA A 74 -3.97 0.82 14.07
C ALA A 74 -3.96 1.24 12.58
N GLU A 75 -4.91 2.07 12.14
CA GLU A 75 -4.90 2.64 10.79
C GLU A 75 -3.58 3.35 10.49
N VAL A 76 -3.14 4.23 11.40
CA VAL A 76 -1.91 5.00 11.25
C VAL A 76 -0.69 4.07 11.24
N LEU A 77 -0.62 3.11 12.17
CA LEU A 77 0.49 2.18 12.25
C LEU A 77 0.65 1.35 10.97
N PHE A 78 -0.43 0.71 10.52
CA PHE A 78 -0.35 -0.21 9.39
C PHE A 78 -0.23 0.50 8.04
N SER A 79 -0.87 1.65 7.84
CA SER A 79 -0.65 2.48 6.64
C SER A 79 0.78 3.01 6.56
N THR A 80 1.33 3.52 7.67
CA THR A 80 2.71 4.01 7.72
C THR A 80 3.72 2.87 7.52
N THR A 81 3.45 1.70 8.09
CA THR A 81 4.28 0.50 7.91
C THR A 81 4.25 0.00 6.47
N ALA A 82 3.06 -0.01 5.83
CA ALA A 82 2.93 -0.34 4.41
C ALA A 82 3.72 0.63 3.53
N ALA A 83 3.64 1.93 3.80
CA ALA A 83 4.42 2.95 3.10
C ALA A 83 5.94 2.75 3.28
N LEU A 84 6.40 2.49 4.51
CA LEU A 84 7.81 2.18 4.79
C LEU A 84 8.31 1.03 3.92
N PHE A 85 7.59 -0.10 3.95
CA PHE A 85 8.05 -1.28 3.24
C PHE A 85 7.96 -1.11 1.72
N LEU A 86 7.00 -0.35 1.20
CA LEU A 86 6.98 0.03 -0.21
C LEU A 86 8.20 0.88 -0.59
N ILE A 87 8.55 1.88 0.21
CA ILE A 87 9.74 2.72 0.00
C ILE A 87 11.00 1.85 -0.02
N LEU A 88 11.15 0.95 0.97
CA LEU A 88 12.26 0.02 1.04
C LEU A 88 12.30 -0.92 -0.18
N ALA A 89 11.16 -1.47 -0.59
CA ALA A 89 11.07 -2.35 -1.75
C ALA A 89 11.57 -1.65 -3.01
N ILE A 90 11.07 -0.44 -3.28
CA ILE A 90 11.41 0.34 -4.48
C ILE A 90 12.87 0.75 -4.45
N LYS A 91 13.36 1.26 -3.32
CA LYS A 91 14.75 1.70 -3.18
C LYS A 91 15.71 0.54 -3.42
N ARG A 92 15.48 -0.61 -2.78
CA ARG A 92 16.34 -1.80 -2.99
C ARG A 92 16.24 -2.35 -4.40
N ALA A 93 15.06 -2.30 -5.03
CA ALA A 93 14.91 -2.79 -6.39
C ALA A 93 15.63 -1.89 -7.41
N LYS A 94 15.64 -0.56 -7.18
CA LYS A 94 16.43 0.40 -7.96
C LYS A 94 17.92 0.19 -7.76
N GLU A 95 18.38 0.06 -6.52
CA GLU A 95 19.80 -0.19 -6.20
C GLU A 95 20.34 -1.47 -6.85
N LYS A 96 19.48 -2.48 -7.00
CA LYS A 96 19.82 -3.78 -7.59
C LYS A 96 19.43 -3.92 -9.06
N GLU A 97 18.95 -2.85 -9.68
CA GLU A 97 18.49 -2.83 -11.08
C GLU A 97 17.53 -3.98 -11.44
N THR A 98 16.64 -4.29 -10.50
CA THR A 98 15.75 -5.45 -10.58
C THR A 98 14.89 -5.40 -11.86
N SER A 99 14.88 -6.51 -12.60
CA SER A 99 14.21 -6.62 -13.88
C SER A 99 13.72 -8.04 -14.14
N PHE A 100 12.84 -8.26 -15.13
CA PHE A 100 12.32 -9.61 -15.38
C PHE A 100 13.42 -10.58 -15.90
N SER A 101 14.58 -10.09 -16.34
CA SER A 101 15.71 -10.96 -16.69
C SER A 101 16.21 -11.72 -15.47
N HIS A 102 16.27 -11.09 -14.29
CA HIS A 102 16.66 -11.74 -13.02
C HIS A 102 15.65 -12.80 -12.59
N ILE A 103 14.35 -12.63 -12.92
CA ILE A 103 13.34 -13.67 -12.69
C ILE A 103 13.63 -14.88 -13.61
N ARG A 104 13.91 -14.62 -14.89
CA ARG A 104 14.21 -15.67 -15.87
C ARG A 104 15.49 -16.43 -15.53
N SER A 105 16.54 -15.74 -15.12
CA SER A 105 17.82 -16.33 -14.72
C SER A 105 17.82 -16.88 -13.28
N ARG A 106 16.70 -16.77 -12.54
CA ARG A 106 16.56 -17.18 -11.13
C ARG A 106 17.63 -16.56 -10.22
N ASP A 107 17.97 -15.31 -10.48
CA ASP A 107 18.91 -14.54 -9.68
C ASP A 107 18.24 -14.02 -8.41
N TRP A 108 18.11 -14.92 -7.44
CA TRP A 108 17.54 -14.64 -6.11
C TRP A 108 18.35 -13.61 -5.33
N GLY A 109 19.64 -13.45 -5.64
CA GLY A 109 20.49 -12.43 -5.04
C GLY A 109 19.91 -11.04 -5.26
N ASN A 110 19.42 -10.77 -6.47
CA ASN A 110 18.84 -9.48 -6.80
C ASN A 110 17.36 -9.33 -6.41
N LEU A 111 16.59 -10.42 -6.41
CA LEU A 111 15.15 -10.38 -6.14
C LEU A 111 14.76 -10.44 -4.65
N ARG A 112 15.53 -11.15 -3.81
CA ARG A 112 15.09 -11.52 -2.45
C ARG A 112 14.74 -10.33 -1.56
N LYS A 113 15.61 -9.32 -1.48
CA LYS A 113 15.38 -8.16 -0.60
C LYS A 113 14.18 -7.31 -1.07
N PRO A 114 14.10 -6.89 -2.35
CA PRO A 114 12.92 -6.18 -2.86
C PRO A 114 11.61 -6.94 -2.64
N LEU A 115 11.59 -8.25 -2.90
CA LEU A 115 10.40 -9.07 -2.74
C LEU A 115 9.97 -9.18 -1.28
N ILE A 116 10.89 -9.43 -0.34
CA ILE A 116 10.54 -9.48 1.09
C ILE A 116 9.87 -8.18 1.52
N TYR A 117 10.41 -7.03 1.12
CA TYR A 117 9.79 -5.75 1.44
C TYR A 117 8.44 -5.56 0.74
N ALA A 118 8.27 -6.00 -0.51
CA ALA A 118 6.98 -5.98 -1.19
C ALA A 118 5.92 -6.83 -0.46
N LEU A 119 6.29 -8.02 0.00
CA LEU A 119 5.42 -8.92 0.76
C LEU A 119 5.05 -8.31 2.12
N LEU A 120 6.00 -7.70 2.83
CA LEU A 120 5.76 -7.01 4.09
C LEU A 120 4.88 -5.76 3.91
N ALA A 121 5.05 -5.03 2.80
CA ALA A 121 4.16 -3.92 2.44
C ALA A 121 2.73 -4.41 2.19
N GLY A 122 2.58 -5.52 1.46
CA GLY A 122 1.29 -6.16 1.21
C GLY A 122 0.63 -6.68 2.48
N LEU A 123 1.40 -7.28 3.40
CA LEU A 123 0.92 -7.74 4.70
C LEU A 123 0.39 -6.57 5.53
N ALA A 124 1.17 -5.49 5.66
CA ALA A 124 0.76 -4.30 6.37
C ALA A 124 -0.46 -3.63 5.73
N LEU A 125 -0.52 -3.57 4.39
CA LEU A 125 -1.67 -3.03 3.66
C LEU A 125 -2.93 -3.89 3.87
N GLY A 126 -2.81 -5.22 3.86
CA GLY A 126 -3.91 -6.14 4.14
C GLY A 126 -4.45 -5.96 5.56
N ILE A 127 -3.57 -5.86 6.57
CA ILE A 127 -3.97 -5.62 7.96
C ILE A 127 -4.64 -4.24 8.10
N TYR A 128 -4.12 -3.22 7.41
CA TYR A 128 -4.74 -1.90 7.36
C TYR A 128 -6.17 -1.96 6.81
N LEU A 129 -6.39 -2.68 5.70
CA LEU A 129 -7.71 -2.80 5.06
C LEU A 129 -8.74 -3.52 5.92
N ILE A 130 -8.33 -4.49 6.73
CA ILE A 130 -9.24 -5.14 7.70
C ILE A 130 -9.41 -4.33 9.00
N SER A 131 -8.61 -3.29 9.21
CA SER A 131 -8.73 -2.40 10.37
C SER A 131 -9.71 -1.25 10.13
N TRP A 132 -9.92 -0.83 8.88
CA TRP A 132 -10.78 0.31 8.56
C TRP A 132 -11.43 0.23 7.18
N THR A 133 -12.74 0.46 7.15
CA THR A 133 -13.56 0.42 5.93
C THR A 133 -13.22 1.51 4.91
N GLY A 134 -12.63 2.63 5.35
CA GLY A 134 -12.18 3.73 4.49
C GLY A 134 -10.82 3.52 3.82
N GLY A 135 -10.18 2.36 4.02
CA GLY A 135 -8.81 2.11 3.58
C GLY A 135 -8.57 2.16 2.06
N LEU A 136 -9.64 2.15 1.26
CA LEU A 136 -9.57 2.28 -0.19
C LEU A 136 -8.87 3.55 -0.67
N LEU A 137 -8.98 4.67 0.07
CA LEU A 137 -8.29 5.91 -0.27
C LEU A 137 -6.76 5.72 -0.26
N PHE A 138 -6.24 4.99 0.71
CA PHE A 138 -4.81 4.73 0.80
C PHE A 138 -4.34 3.78 -0.32
N VAL A 139 -5.14 2.75 -0.67
CA VAL A 139 -4.88 1.91 -1.86
C VAL A 139 -4.79 2.76 -3.12
N PHE A 140 -5.72 3.71 -3.30
CA PHE A 140 -5.70 4.66 -4.41
C PHE A 140 -4.43 5.52 -4.42
N ILE A 141 -4.00 6.06 -3.27
CA ILE A 141 -2.75 6.84 -3.16
C ILE A 141 -1.53 6.00 -3.58
N LEU A 142 -1.42 4.77 -3.08
CA LEU A 142 -0.30 3.88 -3.42
C LEU A 142 -0.32 3.49 -4.90
N PHE A 143 -1.51 3.21 -5.44
CA PHE A 143 -1.69 2.91 -6.86
C PHE A 143 -1.30 4.11 -7.73
N ALA A 144 -1.81 5.31 -7.43
CA ALA A 144 -1.50 6.54 -8.14
C ALA A 144 0.01 6.83 -8.10
N TYR A 145 0.66 6.67 -6.95
CA TYR A 145 2.11 6.77 -6.83
C TYR A 145 2.84 5.80 -7.78
N MET A 146 2.42 4.53 -7.86
CA MET A 146 2.99 3.56 -8.77
C MET A 146 2.82 3.98 -10.24
N ILE A 147 1.63 4.45 -10.64
CA ILE A 147 1.38 4.98 -12.00
C ILE A 147 2.33 6.13 -12.33
N ILE A 148 2.44 7.11 -11.42
CA ILE A 148 3.33 8.26 -11.59
C ILE A 148 4.78 7.80 -11.72
N GLN A 149 5.21 6.84 -10.89
CA GLN A 149 6.56 6.30 -10.95
C GLN A 149 6.84 5.55 -12.27
N TYR A 150 5.87 4.81 -12.79
CA TYR A 150 5.93 4.20 -14.13
C TYR A 150 6.15 5.25 -15.22
N ILE A 151 5.39 6.36 -15.18
CA ILE A 151 5.52 7.46 -16.13
C ILE A 151 6.91 8.08 -16.05
N ILE A 152 7.37 8.42 -14.84
CA ILE A 152 8.68 9.05 -14.61
C ILE A 152 9.80 8.18 -15.16
N ASP A 153 9.81 6.88 -14.85
CA ASP A 153 10.90 6.00 -15.25
C ASP A 153 10.87 5.70 -16.74
N HIS A 154 9.70 5.50 -17.35
CA HIS A 154 9.58 5.32 -18.79
C HIS A 154 10.06 6.56 -19.56
N LEU A 155 9.65 7.76 -19.14
CA LEU A 155 10.10 9.02 -19.76
C LEU A 155 11.62 9.20 -19.65
N ARG A 156 12.21 8.78 -18.52
CA ARG A 156 13.67 8.76 -18.29
C ARG A 156 14.39 7.64 -19.02
N GLY A 157 13.68 6.72 -19.69
CA GLY A 157 14.27 5.57 -20.36
C GLY A 157 14.85 4.52 -19.40
N LYS A 158 14.39 4.51 -18.15
CA LYS A 158 14.77 3.51 -17.16
C LYS A 158 13.83 2.31 -17.25
N SER A 159 14.30 1.14 -16.81
CA SER A 159 13.44 -0.04 -16.72
C SER A 159 12.32 0.18 -15.71
N THR A 160 11.09 -0.15 -16.11
CA THR A 160 9.89 -0.11 -15.25
C THR A 160 9.55 -1.47 -14.65
N ASP A 161 10.36 -2.49 -14.91
CA ASP A 161 10.06 -3.88 -14.53
C ASP A 161 9.90 -4.06 -13.03
N TYR A 162 10.80 -3.44 -12.28
CA TYR A 162 10.85 -3.56 -10.83
C TYR A 162 9.53 -3.12 -10.17
N LEU A 163 8.80 -2.17 -10.77
CA LEU A 163 7.51 -1.71 -10.27
C LEU A 163 6.45 -2.82 -10.34
N CYS A 164 6.47 -3.64 -11.39
CA CYS A 164 5.59 -4.81 -11.48
C CYS A 164 6.03 -5.90 -10.50
N ILE A 165 7.34 -6.13 -10.38
CA ILE A 165 7.92 -7.13 -9.46
C ILE A 165 7.57 -6.82 -8.00
N ILE A 166 7.39 -5.54 -7.65
CA ILE A 166 6.98 -5.11 -6.30
C ILE A 166 5.46 -5.02 -6.18
N GLY A 167 4.81 -4.33 -7.11
CA GLY A 167 3.39 -4.00 -7.03
C GLY A 167 2.49 -5.23 -7.03
N VAL A 168 2.79 -6.22 -7.88
CA VAL A 168 1.99 -7.44 -7.97
C VAL A 168 2.02 -8.25 -6.67
N PRO A 169 3.19 -8.64 -6.10
CA PRO A 169 3.22 -9.34 -4.82
C PRO A 169 2.62 -8.54 -3.67
N MET A 170 2.84 -7.22 -3.64
CA MET A 170 2.26 -6.36 -2.60
C MET A 170 0.73 -6.43 -2.59
N PHE A 171 0.09 -6.20 -3.74
CA PHE A 171 -1.37 -6.20 -3.83
C PHE A 171 -1.94 -7.62 -3.70
N LEU A 172 -1.21 -8.64 -4.18
CA LEU A 172 -1.60 -10.05 -4.02
C LEU A 172 -1.61 -10.47 -2.54
N ILE A 173 -0.58 -10.12 -1.77
CA ILE A 173 -0.57 -10.43 -0.34
C ILE A 173 -1.67 -9.67 0.39
N ALA A 174 -1.89 -8.38 0.07
CA ALA A 174 -2.99 -7.63 0.66
C ALA A 174 -4.35 -8.31 0.38
N LEU A 175 -4.56 -8.81 -0.84
CA LEU A 175 -5.77 -9.55 -1.22
C LEU A 175 -5.91 -10.86 -0.44
N ILE A 176 -4.83 -11.64 -0.31
CA ILE A 176 -4.82 -12.89 0.47
C ILE A 176 -5.21 -12.63 1.94
N ILE A 177 -4.72 -11.55 2.54
CA ILE A 177 -5.06 -11.18 3.92
C ILE A 177 -6.52 -10.76 4.06
N VAL A 178 -7.08 -10.09 3.05
CA VAL A 178 -8.46 -9.58 3.07
C VAL A 178 -9.50 -10.68 2.84
N ILE A 179 -9.22 -11.66 1.96
CA ILE A 179 -10.18 -12.70 1.54
C ILE A 179 -10.92 -13.39 2.72
N PRO A 180 -10.26 -13.83 3.80
CA PRO A 180 -10.94 -14.49 4.91
C PRO A 180 -11.93 -13.59 5.67
N PHE A 181 -11.83 -12.28 5.53
CA PHE A 181 -12.58 -11.30 6.31
C PHE A 181 -13.65 -10.55 5.50
N LEU A 182 -13.90 -10.95 4.24
CA LEU A 182 -14.79 -10.22 3.32
C LEU A 182 -16.20 -10.00 3.87
N ASN A 183 -16.77 -10.98 4.56
CA ASN A 183 -18.12 -10.88 5.13
C ASN A 183 -18.23 -9.83 6.26
N PHE A 184 -17.09 -9.38 6.80
CA PHE A 184 -17.05 -8.36 7.84
C PHE A 184 -16.74 -6.95 7.29
N LEU A 185 -16.46 -6.83 5.99
CA LEU A 185 -16.11 -5.57 5.35
C LEU A 185 -17.32 -4.96 4.66
N SER A 186 -17.71 -3.75 5.06
CA SER A 186 -18.83 -3.03 4.46
C SER A 186 -18.71 -2.80 2.95
N TYR A 187 -17.48 -2.80 2.41
CA TYR A 187 -17.18 -2.58 1.00
C TYR A 187 -16.27 -3.68 0.42
N GLY A 188 -16.47 -4.93 0.86
CA GLY A 188 -15.63 -6.07 0.48
C GLY A 188 -15.41 -6.20 -1.03
N GLU A 189 -16.48 -6.09 -1.83
CA GLU A 189 -16.41 -6.16 -3.31
C GLU A 189 -15.50 -5.08 -3.91
N LEU A 190 -15.63 -3.84 -3.46
CA LEU A 190 -14.77 -2.72 -3.89
C LEU A 190 -13.30 -2.95 -3.47
N VAL A 191 -13.05 -3.52 -2.29
CA VAL A 191 -11.70 -3.85 -1.84
C VAL A 191 -11.09 -4.92 -2.75
N ILE A 192 -11.79 -6.02 -3.02
CA ILE A 192 -11.32 -7.05 -3.95
C ILE A 192 -11.07 -6.46 -5.34
N ALA A 193 -12.03 -5.70 -5.87
CA ALA A 193 -11.92 -5.08 -7.17
C ALA A 193 -10.70 -4.15 -7.25
N SER A 194 -10.51 -3.27 -6.28
CA SER A 194 -9.38 -2.32 -6.26
C SER A 194 -8.02 -3.03 -6.23
N LEU A 195 -7.89 -4.08 -5.40
CA LEU A 195 -6.65 -4.86 -5.32
C LEU A 195 -6.41 -5.65 -6.61
N THR A 196 -7.46 -6.24 -7.18
CA THR A 196 -7.40 -7.02 -8.42
C THR A 196 -7.04 -6.13 -9.62
N ILE A 197 -7.65 -4.95 -9.73
CA ILE A 197 -7.30 -3.94 -10.75
C ILE A 197 -5.82 -3.57 -10.61
N GLY A 198 -5.32 -3.36 -9.40
CA GLY A 198 -3.89 -3.11 -9.17
C GLY A 198 -3.00 -4.25 -9.69
N ILE A 199 -3.31 -5.50 -9.31
CA ILE A 199 -2.59 -6.71 -9.74
C ILE A 199 -2.55 -6.84 -11.26
N LEU A 200 -3.65 -6.58 -11.95
CA LEU A 200 -3.74 -6.68 -13.41
C LEU A 200 -3.07 -5.49 -14.12
N THR A 201 -3.14 -4.30 -13.52
CA THR A 201 -2.60 -3.09 -14.13
C THR A 201 -1.09 -3.14 -14.22
N PHE A 202 -0.35 -3.52 -13.16
CA PHE A 202 1.11 -3.44 -13.18
C PHE A 202 1.78 -4.27 -14.31
N PRO A 203 1.36 -5.52 -14.59
CA PRO A 203 1.81 -6.27 -15.76
C PRO A 203 1.50 -5.58 -17.08
N VAL A 204 0.29 -5.01 -17.23
CA VAL A 204 -0.11 -4.25 -18.42
C VAL A 204 0.82 -3.05 -18.63
N LEU A 205 1.10 -2.27 -17.58
CA LEU A 205 1.98 -1.11 -17.68
C LEU A 205 3.40 -1.48 -18.06
N SER A 206 3.97 -2.50 -17.40
CA SER A 206 5.28 -3.03 -17.76
C SER A 206 5.32 -3.58 -19.18
N GLY A 207 4.26 -4.25 -19.62
CA GLY A 207 4.13 -4.77 -20.98
C GLY A 207 4.09 -3.66 -22.02
N VAL A 208 3.28 -2.62 -21.82
CA VAL A 208 3.16 -1.46 -22.72
C VAL A 208 4.49 -0.69 -22.78
N SER A 209 5.11 -0.44 -21.62
CA SER A 209 6.42 0.23 -21.53
C SER A 209 7.48 -0.50 -22.37
N ARG A 210 7.56 -1.83 -22.23
CA ARG A 210 8.48 -2.69 -23.01
C ARG A 210 8.13 -2.73 -24.49
N LEU A 211 6.85 -2.84 -24.84
CA LEU A 211 6.40 -2.87 -26.23
C LEU A 211 6.76 -1.57 -26.95
N MET A 212 6.54 -0.43 -26.29
CA MET A 212 6.93 0.89 -26.82
C MET A 212 8.44 1.01 -27.00
N ALA A 213 9.22 0.53 -26.03
CA ALA A 213 10.68 0.51 -26.13
C ALA A 213 11.16 -0.39 -27.29
N TYR A 214 10.59 -1.59 -27.43
CA TYR A 214 10.91 -2.52 -28.51
C TYR A 214 10.55 -1.99 -29.90
N ARG A 215 9.40 -1.30 -30.01
CA ARG A 215 8.91 -0.66 -31.25
C ARG A 215 9.53 0.71 -31.54
N ASN A 216 10.49 1.19 -30.72
CA ASN A 216 11.09 2.52 -30.81
C ASN A 216 10.06 3.68 -30.84
N ILE A 217 8.94 3.53 -30.15
CA ILE A 217 7.91 4.57 -30.06
C ILE A 217 8.43 5.70 -29.16
N LYS A 218 8.14 6.95 -29.53
CA LYS A 218 8.54 8.12 -28.70
C LYS A 218 7.99 7.96 -27.28
N ARG A 219 8.89 8.05 -26.30
CA ARG A 219 8.57 7.91 -24.86
C ARG A 219 7.48 8.88 -24.39
N ALA A 220 7.38 10.05 -25.03
CA ALA A 220 6.37 11.06 -24.74
C ALA A 220 4.92 10.57 -24.94
N TYR A 221 4.69 9.50 -25.73
CA TYR A 221 3.35 8.93 -25.91
C TYR A 221 2.93 8.00 -24.76
N TYR A 222 3.83 7.65 -23.84
CA TYR A 222 3.51 6.69 -22.78
C TYR A 222 2.42 7.20 -21.82
N PRO A 223 2.47 8.45 -21.30
CA PRO A 223 1.36 8.99 -20.52
C PRO A 223 0.02 8.98 -21.25
N LEU A 224 0.02 9.26 -22.56
CA LEU A 224 -1.19 9.21 -23.38
C LEU A 224 -1.72 7.79 -23.54
N ALA A 225 -0.83 6.81 -23.74
CA ALA A 225 -1.20 5.40 -23.78
C ALA A 225 -1.81 4.94 -22.45
N LEU A 226 -1.25 5.37 -21.31
CA LEU A 226 -1.81 5.08 -19.99
C LEU A 226 -3.18 5.72 -19.78
N ALA A 227 -3.36 6.98 -20.20
CA ALA A 227 -4.66 7.64 -20.13
C ALA A 227 -5.70 6.90 -21.00
N GLY A 228 -5.33 6.51 -22.22
CA GLY A 228 -6.19 5.71 -23.09
C GLY A 228 -6.57 4.36 -22.48
N LEU A 229 -5.61 3.65 -21.87
CA LEU A 229 -5.87 2.39 -21.16
C LEU A 229 -6.75 2.58 -19.93
N GLY A 230 -6.56 3.67 -19.19
CA GLY A 230 -7.40 4.03 -18.05
C GLY A 230 -8.85 4.29 -18.46
N LEU A 231 -9.07 5.06 -19.53
CA LEU A 231 -10.41 5.32 -20.08
C LEU A 231 -11.06 4.04 -20.62
N ALA A 232 -10.30 3.20 -21.33
CA ALA A 232 -10.78 1.92 -21.83
C ALA A 232 -11.16 0.97 -20.67
N GLY A 233 -10.32 0.91 -19.63
CA GLY A 233 -10.59 0.12 -18.42
C GLY A 233 -11.83 0.60 -17.66
N ALA A 234 -12.00 1.91 -17.52
CA ALA A 234 -13.20 2.50 -16.92
C ALA A 234 -14.46 2.21 -17.75
N GLY A 235 -14.39 2.32 -19.08
CA GLY A 235 -15.48 1.97 -19.99
C GLY A 235 -15.84 0.48 -19.93
N LEU A 236 -14.84 -0.41 -19.90
CA LEU A 236 -15.07 -1.85 -19.73
C LEU A 236 -15.73 -2.16 -18.38
N LEU A 237 -15.27 -1.53 -17.30
CA LEU A 237 -15.88 -1.71 -15.98
C LEU A 237 -17.34 -1.26 -15.98
N TYR A 238 -17.64 -0.11 -16.59
CA TYR A 238 -19.01 0.38 -16.74
C TYR A 238 -19.90 -0.59 -17.53
N LEU A 239 -19.37 -1.27 -18.56
CA LEU A 239 -20.14 -2.21 -19.38
C LEU A 239 -20.34 -3.58 -18.70
N ILE A 240 -19.35 -4.06 -17.93
CA ILE A 240 -19.38 -5.38 -17.30
C ILE A 240 -20.10 -5.34 -15.95
N ASP A 241 -19.80 -4.32 -15.13
CA ASP A 241 -20.35 -4.15 -13.79
C ASP A 241 -20.65 -2.66 -13.51
N PRO A 242 -21.81 -2.17 -13.99
CA PRO A 242 -22.22 -0.78 -13.77
C PRO A 242 -22.32 -0.41 -12.29
N SER A 243 -22.76 -1.35 -11.44
CA SER A 243 -22.89 -1.15 -9.99
C SER A 243 -21.55 -0.85 -9.33
N LEU A 244 -20.52 -1.64 -9.65
CA LEU A 244 -19.17 -1.44 -9.13
C LEU A 244 -18.57 -0.13 -9.65
N TYR A 245 -18.79 0.20 -10.94
CA TYR A 245 -18.37 1.47 -11.51
C TYR A 245 -18.97 2.66 -10.75
N HIS A 246 -20.29 2.71 -10.58
CA HIS A 246 -20.95 3.80 -9.86
C HIS A 246 -20.53 3.87 -8.40
N SER A 247 -20.32 2.72 -7.77
CA SER A 247 -19.81 2.65 -6.39
C SER A 247 -18.39 3.21 -6.29
N ALA A 248 -17.51 2.91 -7.25
CA ALA A 248 -16.15 3.44 -7.29
C ALA A 248 -16.14 4.95 -7.55
N VAL A 249 -16.88 5.42 -8.56
CA VAL A 249 -16.99 6.84 -8.92
C VAL A 249 -17.63 7.64 -7.79
N GLY A 250 -18.67 7.11 -7.14
CA GLY A 250 -19.36 7.75 -6.02
C GLY A 250 -18.44 8.05 -4.83
N ARG A 251 -17.35 7.29 -4.64
CA ARG A 251 -16.35 7.54 -3.58
C ARG A 251 -15.50 8.78 -3.84
N PHE A 252 -15.38 9.24 -5.08
CA PHE A 252 -14.66 10.47 -5.41
C PHE A 252 -15.42 11.74 -5.03
N SER A 253 -16.69 11.65 -4.62
CA SER A 253 -17.45 12.77 -4.05
C SER A 253 -16.78 13.42 -2.84
N VAL A 254 -15.88 12.71 -2.15
CA VAL A 254 -15.02 13.26 -1.09
C VAL A 254 -14.20 14.47 -1.55
N PHE A 255 -13.85 14.55 -2.84
CA PHE A 255 -13.09 15.67 -3.41
C PHE A 255 -13.98 16.82 -3.89
N THR A 256 -15.29 16.62 -3.93
CA THR A 256 -16.28 17.62 -4.31
C THR A 256 -17.39 17.65 -3.26
N PRO A 257 -17.08 18.11 -2.03
CA PRO A 257 -18.10 18.25 -1.00
C PRO A 257 -19.12 19.28 -1.45
N SER A 258 -20.35 18.84 -1.70
CA SER A 258 -21.53 19.67 -1.94
C SER A 258 -22.21 20.03 -0.62
#